data_AF-A0A966QJP9-F1
#
_entry.id   AF-A0A966QJP9-F1
#
_cell.length_a   1.000
_cell.length_b   1.000
_cell.length_c   1.000
_cell.angle_alpha   90.00
_cell.angle_beta   90.00
_cell.angle_gamma   90.00
#
_symmetry.space_group_name_H-M   'P 1'
#
loop_
_entity.id
_entity.type
_entity.pdbx_description
1 polymer ?
#
loop_
_entity_poly.entity_id
_entity_poly.type
_entity_poly.pdbx_seq_one_letter_code
_entity_poly.pdbx_strand_id
1 'polypeptide(L)' 'MTKQSRVPVVARMIALGLATDETTARELIDRRLVLVQGAVVDNPSRLVALGDSIVVTESER' A
#
# COMPACT_ATOMS: atom_id res chain seq x y z
N MET A 1 -16.68 -3.69 -19.90
CA MET A 1 -16.03 -2.93 -18.81
C MET A 1 -15.63 -3.93 -17.73
N THR A 2 -14.35 -4.27 -17.62
CA THR A 2 -13.87 -5.16 -16.55
C THR A 2 -13.98 -4.42 -15.23
N LYS A 3 -14.79 -4.94 -14.31
CA LYS A 3 -14.93 -4.44 -12.94
C LYS A 3 -13.55 -4.58 -12.28
N GLN A 4 -12.76 -3.50 -12.24
CA GLN A 4 -11.48 -3.52 -11.57
C GLN A 4 -11.73 -3.79 -10.08
N SER A 5 -11.42 -5.00 -9.65
CA SER A 5 -11.47 -5.38 -8.24
C SER A 5 -10.53 -4.47 -7.46
N ARG A 6 -11.10 -3.70 -6.53
CA ARG A 6 -10.33 -2.93 -5.57
C ARG A 6 -10.08 -3.79 -4.33
N VAL A 7 -8.86 -3.72 -3.82
CA VAL A 7 -8.43 -4.45 -2.62
C VAL A 7 -7.88 -3.46 -1.59
N PRO A 8 -7.92 -3.78 -0.29
CA PRO A 8 -7.24 -2.98 0.72
C PRO A 8 -5.74 -2.85 0.40
N VAL A 9 -5.19 -1.64 0.58
CA VAL A 9 -3.78 -1.34 0.34
C VAL A 9 -2.85 -2.29 1.10
N VAL A 10 -3.20 -2.63 2.35
CA VAL A 10 -2.44 -3.58 3.18
C VAL A 10 -2.37 -4.96 2.53
N ALA A 11 -3.52 -5.51 2.10
CA ALA A 11 -3.56 -6.79 1.41
C ALA A 11 -2.74 -6.77 0.11
N ARG A 12 -2.76 -5.65 -0.61
CA ARG A 12 -1.97 -5.48 -1.83
C ARG A 12 -0.46 -5.43 -1.55
N MET A 13 -0.04 -4.73 -0.49
CA MET A 13 1.37 -4.65 -0.08
C MET A 13 1.92 -6.03 0.27
N ILE A 14 1.18 -6.83 1.04
CA ILE A 14 1.57 -8.21 1.38
C ILE A 14 1.65 -9.08 0.12
N ALA A 15 0.66 -8.99 -0.77
CA ALA A 15 0.65 -9.74 -2.03
C ALA A 15 1.80 -9.35 -2.99
N LEU A 16 2.35 -8.14 -2.86
CA LEU A 16 3.51 -7.67 -3.60
C LEU A 16 4.85 -7.98 -2.91
N GLY A 17 4.82 -8.52 -1.69
CA GLY A 17 6.04 -8.74 -0.89
C GLY A 17 6.66 -7.44 -0.36
N LEU A 18 5.93 -6.33 -0.37
CA LEU A 18 6.38 -5.03 0.16
C LEU A 18 6.29 -4.96 1.70
N ALA A 19 5.50 -5.84 2.30
CA ALA A 19 5.38 -6.02 3.73
C ALA A 19 5.24 -7.51 4.03
N THR A 20 5.86 -7.96 5.12
CA THR A 20 5.83 -9.37 5.54
C THR A 20 4.46 -9.79 6.06
N ASP A 21 3.74 -8.87 6.69
CA ASP A 21 2.45 -9.08 7.33
C ASP A 21 1.64 -7.77 7.48
N GLU A 22 0.42 -7.88 8.02
CA GLU A 22 -0.49 -6.75 8.22
C GLU A 22 0.08 -5.69 9.17
N THR A 23 0.80 -6.11 10.22
CA THR A 23 1.39 -5.20 11.21
C THR A 23 2.47 -4.35 10.57
N THR A 24 3.39 -4.97 9.84
CA THR A 24 4.44 -4.28 9.09
C THR A 24 3.85 -3.30 8.07
N ALA A 25 2.82 -3.72 7.32
CA ALA A 25 2.16 -2.86 6.35
C ALA A 25 1.52 -1.63 7.00
N ARG A 26 0.85 -1.80 8.16
CA ARG A 26 0.28 -0.69 8.92
C ARG A 26 1.34 0.27 9.43
N GLU A 27 2.45 -0.24 9.96
CA GLU A 27 3.55 0.60 10.45
C GLU A 27 4.10 1.49 9.32
N LEU A 28 4.29 0.94 8.12
CA LEU A 28 4.75 1.71 6.95
C LEU A 28 3.75 2.81 6.56
N ILE A 29 2.44 2.53 6.63
CA ILE A 29 1.38 3.51 6.33
C ILE A 29 1.33 4.60 7.41
N ASP A 30 1.37 4.22 8.68
CA ASP A 30 1.35 5.15 9.81
C ASP A 30 2.56 6.09 9.79
N ARG A 31 3.72 5.57 9.37
CA ARG A 31 4.95 6.34 9.15
C ARG A 31 4.93 7.16 7.87
N ARG A 32 3.84 7.14 7.09
CA ARG A 32 3.67 7.84 5.81
C ARG A 32 4.72 7.47 4.76
N LEU A 33 5.19 6.21 4.79
CA LEU A 33 6.21 5.67 3.90
C LEU A 33 5.62 4.95 2.67
N VAL A 34 4.30 4.90 2.55
CA VAL A 34 3.63 4.21 1.44
C VAL A 34 3.05 5.22 0.46
N LEU A 35 3.46 5.10 -0.80
CA LEU A 35 2.95 5.89 -1.91
C LEU A 35 2.12 4.99 -2.83
N VAL A 36 0.92 5.44 -3.17
CA VAL A 36 0.07 4.82 -4.20
C VAL A 36 -0.14 5.84 -5.31
N GLN A 37 0.31 5.53 -6.51
CA GLN A 37 0.27 6.46 -7.66
C GLN A 37 0.92 7.82 -7.33
N GLY A 38 1.99 7.82 -6.53
CA GLY A 38 2.70 9.03 -6.09
C GLY A 38 2.02 9.80 -4.95
N ALA A 39 0.87 9.37 -4.45
CA ALA A 39 0.20 9.97 -3.29
C ALA A 39 0.48 9.18 -2.01
N VAL A 40 0.86 9.88 -0.94
CA VAL A 40 1.02 9.27 0.39
C VAL A 40 -0.29 8.65 0.85
N VAL A 41 -0.19 7.42 1.36
CA VAL A 41 -1.29 6.72 2.01
C VAL A 41 -1.13 6.86 3.51
N ASP A 42 -2.16 7.35 4.16
CA ASP A 42 -2.27 7.52 5.61
C ASP A 42 -3.42 6.69 6.21
N ASN A 43 -4.14 5.93 5.37
CA ASN A 43 -5.27 5.10 5.79
C ASN A 43 -5.07 3.64 5.32
N PRO A 44 -4.88 2.68 6.25
CA PRO A 44 -4.67 1.27 5.91
C PRO A 44 -5.89 0.57 5.29
N SER A 45 -7.08 1.15 5.43
CA SER A 45 -8.31 0.67 4.78
C SER A 45 -8.52 1.26 3.38
N ARG A 46 -7.59 2.09 2.87
CA ARG A 46 -7.66 2.63 1.52
C ARG A 46 -7.74 1.51 0.49
N LEU A 47 -8.72 1.61 -0.40
CA LEU A 47 -8.91 0.65 -1.49
C LEU A 47 -8.10 1.08 -2.73
N VAL A 48 -7.32 0.15 -3.28
CA VAL A 48 -6.46 0.34 -4.44
C VAL A 48 -6.80 -0.66 -5.54
N ALA A 49 -6.57 -0.29 -6.80
CA ALA A 49 -6.70 -1.22 -7.91
C ALA A 49 -5.48 -2.15 -7.96
N LEU A 50 -5.65 -3.36 -8.51
CA LEU A 50 -4.54 -4.31 -8.66
C LEU A 50 -3.40 -3.77 -9.54
N GLY A 51 -3.71 -2.89 -10.50
CA GLY A 51 -2.74 -2.23 -11.36
C GLY A 51 -2.15 -0.94 -10.79
N ASP A 52 -2.54 -0.53 -9.58
CA ASP A 52 -1.95 0.66 -8.98
C ASP A 52 -0.48 0.42 -8.62
N SER A 53 0.37 1.41 -8.94
CA SER A 53 1.76 1.42 -8.50
C SER A 53 1.82 1.72 -7.00
N ILE A 54 2.46 0.83 -6.24
CA ILE A 54 2.69 0.97 -4.81
C ILE A 54 4.19 0.98 -4.57
N VAL A 55 4.67 2.02 -3.89
CA VAL A 55 6.08 2.20 -3.54
C VAL A 55 6.17 2.38 -2.04
N VAL A 56 7.08 1.64 -1.40
CA VAL A 56 7.47 1.89 -0.01
C VAL A 56 8.78 2.68 -0.06
N THR A 57 8.75 3.90 0.46
CA THR A 57 9.95 4.72 0.58
C THR A 57 10.66 4.37 1.87
N GLU A 58 11.92 3.95 1.79
CA GLU A 58 12.79 4.01 2.94
C GLU A 58 12.99 5.50 3.23
N SER A 59 12.57 5.98 4.40
CA SER A 59 13.08 7.28 4.87
C SER A 59 14.59 7.09 5.03
N GLU A 60 15.36 7.50 4.03
CA GLU A 60 16.79 7.69 4.15
C GLU A 60 16.99 8.63 5.35
N ARG A 61 17.51 8.06 6.45
CA ARG A 61 17.99 8.81 7.60
C ARG A 61 19.40 9.30 7.32
#